data_AF-A0A4S8HGX0-F1
#
_entry.id   AF-A0A4S8HGX0-F1
#
_cell.length_a   1.000
_cell.length_b   1.000
_cell.length_c   1.000
_cell.angle_alpha   90.00
_cell.angle_beta   90.00
_cell.angle_gamma   90.00
#
_symmetry.space_group_name_H-M   'P 1'
#
loop_
_entity.id
_entity.type
_entity.pdbx_description
1 polymer ?
#
loop_
_entity_poly.entity_id
_entity_poly.type
_entity_poly.pdbx_seq_one_letter_code
_entity_poly.pdbx_strand_id
1 'polypeptide(L)'
;MKKIKTFEGACKVLGHDPIKVLPKVSSFPKAHQKALIATAKLIIINEALNFVDNGKKKWVPDWNNTSEWKYYPWFWMDKPGFRLLGCYYDYSHTNVGARLVYRTRSLAEYAGKQFAALYKDLMVL
;
A
#
# COMPACT_ATOMS: atom_id res chain seq x y z
N MET A 1 -0.33 17.47 12.81
CA MET A 1 -0.78 16.09 13.08
C MET A 1 0.45 15.20 13.21
N LYS A 2 0.62 14.43 14.31
CA LYS A 2 1.75 13.48 14.42
C LYS A 2 1.56 12.39 13.35
N LYS A 3 2.39 12.41 12.31
CA LYS A 3 2.31 11.45 11.20
C LYS A 3 2.64 10.04 11.71
N ILE A 4 1.89 9.03 11.28
CA ILE A 4 2.13 7.61 11.61
C ILE A 4 3.45 7.20 10.96
N LYS A 5 4.47 6.87 11.77
CA LYS A 5 5.83 6.56 11.28
C LYS A 5 6.15 5.07 11.23
N THR A 6 5.39 4.25 11.95
CA THR A 6 5.67 2.81 12.11
C THR A 6 4.40 1.99 11.93
N PHE A 7 4.57 0.71 11.67
CA PHE A 7 3.48 -0.25 11.58
C PHE A 7 2.72 -0.37 12.91
N GLU A 8 3.43 -0.39 14.04
CA GLU A 8 2.85 -0.44 15.38
C GLU A 8 2.04 0.82 15.67
N GLY A 9 2.50 1.98 15.18
CA GLY A 9 1.74 3.22 15.23
C GLY A 9 0.44 3.15 14.44
N ALA A 10 0.46 2.52 13.25
CA ALA A 10 -0.74 2.27 12.45
C ALA A 10 -1.72 1.34 13.19
N CYS A 11 -1.20 0.24 13.74
CA CYS A 11 -1.99 -0.71 14.54
C CYS A 11 -2.64 -0.02 15.75
N LYS A 12 -1.90 0.81 16.49
CA LYS A 12 -2.42 1.57 17.63
C LYS A 12 -3.57 2.51 17.24
N VAL A 13 -3.47 3.15 16.08
CA VAL A 13 -4.51 4.05 15.56
C VAL A 13 -5.80 3.30 15.24
N LEU A 14 -5.68 2.09 14.69
CA LEU A 14 -6.82 1.25 14.28
C LEU A 14 -7.30 0.29 15.38
N GLY A 15 -6.59 0.18 16.52
CA GLY A 15 -6.93 -0.75 17.60
C GLY A 15 -6.54 -2.21 17.32
N HIS A 16 -5.55 -2.45 16.46
CA HIS A 16 -5.04 -3.80 16.17
C HIS A 16 -3.87 -4.17 17.07
N ASP A 17 -3.74 -5.46 17.36
CA ASP A 17 -2.54 -6.07 17.94
C ASP A 17 -1.51 -6.31 16.81
N PRO A 18 -0.32 -5.67 16.85
CA PRO A 18 0.68 -5.77 15.79
C PRO A 18 1.17 -7.20 15.51
N ILE A 19 1.11 -8.11 16.49
CA ILE A 19 1.56 -9.49 16.34
C ILE A 19 0.44 -10.34 15.75
N LYS A 20 -0.78 -10.19 16.26
CA LYS A 20 -1.93 -11.04 15.85
C LYS A 20 -2.47 -10.69 14.46
N VAL A 21 -2.31 -9.45 14.02
CA VAL A 21 -2.84 -8.98 12.74
C VAL A 21 -1.98 -9.42 11.54
N LEU A 22 -0.75 -9.87 11.77
CA LEU A 22 0.14 -10.34 10.71
C LEU A 22 -0.12 -11.81 10.35
N PRO A 23 -0.01 -12.18 9.06
CA PRO A 23 -0.17 -13.56 8.64
C PRO A 23 0.99 -14.43 9.13
N LYS A 24 0.70 -15.70 9.44
CA LYS A 24 1.73 -16.73 9.63
C LYS A 24 2.25 -17.17 8.26
N VAL A 25 3.50 -16.84 7.93
CA VAL A 25 4.08 -17.09 6.60
C VAL A 25 5.13 -18.21 6.58
N SER A 26 5.31 -18.93 7.68
CA SER A 26 6.36 -19.95 7.82
C SER A 26 6.22 -21.13 6.84
N SER A 27 5.01 -21.37 6.31
CA SER A 27 4.75 -22.38 5.28
C SER A 27 5.19 -21.96 3.87
N PHE A 28 5.52 -20.68 3.65
CA PHE A 28 5.98 -20.18 2.36
C PHE A 28 7.51 -20.28 2.22
N PRO A 29 8.05 -20.40 1.00
CA PRO A 29 9.50 -20.29 0.77
C PRO A 29 10.05 -18.97 1.33
N LYS A 30 11.24 -19.03 1.95
CA LYS A 30 11.86 -17.88 2.64
C LYS A 30 11.93 -16.62 1.77
N ALA A 31 12.16 -16.78 0.47
CA ALA A 31 12.22 -15.67 -0.49
C ALA A 31 10.92 -14.86 -0.58
N HIS A 32 9.76 -15.47 -0.35
CA HIS A 32 8.45 -14.81 -0.49
C HIS A 32 7.88 -14.29 0.83
N GLN A 33 8.42 -14.74 1.97
CA GLN A 33 7.89 -14.39 3.29
C GLN A 33 7.92 -12.87 3.55
N LYS A 34 8.99 -12.19 3.11
CA LYS A 34 9.13 -10.74 3.28
C LYS A 34 8.05 -9.97 2.55
N ALA A 35 7.77 -10.30 1.29
CA ALA A 35 6.73 -9.65 0.49
C ALA A 35 5.34 -9.81 1.10
N LEU A 36 5.01 -11.00 1.64
CA LEU A 36 3.74 -11.24 2.31
C LEU A 36 3.58 -10.41 3.59
N ILE A 37 4.63 -10.35 4.42
CA ILE A 37 4.65 -9.52 5.64
C ILE A 37 4.56 -8.04 5.26
N ALA A 38 5.32 -7.60 4.26
CA ALA A 38 5.31 -6.22 3.79
C ALA A 38 3.94 -5.80 3.25
N THR A 39 3.28 -6.67 2.49
CA THR A 39 1.90 -6.48 2.01
C THR A 39 0.95 -6.24 3.18
N ALA A 40 0.95 -7.14 4.18
CA ALA A 40 0.07 -7.03 5.33
C ALA A 40 0.30 -5.72 6.11
N LYS A 41 1.57 -5.37 6.36
CA LYS A 41 1.93 -4.10 7.03
C LYS A 41 1.47 -2.88 6.24
N LEU A 42 1.70 -2.85 4.91
CA LEU A 42 1.34 -1.73 4.06
C LEU A 42 -0.17 -1.53 3.97
N ILE A 43 -0.98 -2.60 3.96
CA ILE A 43 -2.45 -2.50 3.98
C ILE A 43 -2.91 -1.76 5.25
N ILE A 44 -2.39 -2.17 6.41
CA ILE A 44 -2.77 -1.58 7.70
C ILE A 44 -2.26 -0.15 7.83
N ILE A 45 -1.05 0.14 7.35
CA ILE A 45 -0.49 1.49 7.29
C ILE A 45 -1.35 2.39 6.39
N ASN A 46 -1.73 1.91 5.20
CA ASN A 46 -2.56 2.64 4.26
C ASN A 46 -3.93 2.98 4.87
N GLU A 47 -4.58 2.00 5.49
CA GLU A 47 -5.86 2.21 6.19
C GLU A 47 -5.72 3.24 7.31
N ALA A 48 -4.70 3.12 8.17
CA ALA A 48 -4.49 4.02 9.29
C ALA A 48 -4.18 5.45 8.83
N LEU A 49 -3.38 5.61 7.78
CA LEU A 49 -3.06 6.91 7.18
C LEU A 49 -4.31 7.57 6.61
N ASN A 50 -5.10 6.85 5.81
CA ASN A 50 -6.34 7.37 5.25
C ASN A 50 -7.38 7.67 6.35
N PHE A 51 -7.48 6.82 7.38
CA PHE A 51 -8.36 7.03 8.51
C PHE A 51 -8.03 8.35 9.23
N VAL A 52 -6.75 8.59 9.54
CA VAL A 52 -6.31 9.81 10.22
C VAL A 52 -6.48 11.04 9.34
N ASP A 53 -6.12 10.97 8.06
CA ASP A 53 -6.30 12.06 7.08
C ASP A 53 -7.77 12.42 6.90
N ASN A 54 -8.66 11.43 6.90
CA ASN A 54 -10.10 11.59 6.79
C ASN A 54 -10.80 11.89 8.13
N GLY A 55 -10.10 12.53 9.09
CA GLY A 55 -10.69 12.95 10.36
C GLY A 55 -11.15 11.79 11.26
N LYS A 56 -10.40 10.68 11.26
CA LYS A 56 -10.72 9.43 11.98
C LYS A 56 -12.02 8.78 11.52
N LYS A 57 -12.27 8.82 10.21
CA LYS A 57 -13.38 8.10 9.57
C LYS A 57 -12.81 7.18 8.51
N LYS A 58 -13.33 5.95 8.45
CA LYS A 58 -12.94 5.01 7.38
C LYS A 58 -13.17 5.67 6.03
N TRP A 59 -12.15 5.68 5.19
CA TRP A 59 -12.27 6.10 3.81
C TRP A 59 -12.32 4.87 2.92
N VAL A 60 -13.33 4.81 2.06
CA VAL A 60 -13.49 3.77 1.04
C VAL A 60 -13.52 4.51 -0.30
N PRO A 61 -12.56 4.24 -1.21
CA PRO A 61 -12.54 4.91 -2.51
C PRO A 61 -13.80 4.57 -3.32
N ASP A 62 -14.48 5.58 -3.84
CA ASP A 62 -15.59 5.44 -4.76
C ASP A 62 -15.07 5.42 -6.20
N TRP A 63 -15.00 4.23 -6.79
CA TRP A 63 -14.48 4.04 -8.14
C TRP A 63 -15.40 4.56 -9.25
N ASN A 64 -16.65 4.91 -8.93
CA ASN A 64 -17.58 5.53 -9.87
C ASN A 64 -17.48 7.07 -9.84
N ASN A 65 -16.81 7.64 -8.84
CA ASN A 65 -16.62 9.08 -8.72
C ASN A 65 -15.32 9.54 -9.41
N THR A 66 -15.47 10.08 -10.62
CA THR A 66 -14.36 10.61 -11.42
C THR A 66 -13.74 11.89 -10.86
N SER A 67 -14.42 12.58 -9.94
CA SER A 67 -13.88 13.75 -9.23
C SER A 67 -13.04 13.38 -8.00
N GLU A 68 -13.15 12.13 -7.52
CA GLU A 68 -12.36 11.65 -6.39
C GLU A 68 -11.06 11.02 -6.88
N TRP A 69 -9.99 11.80 -6.87
CA TRP A 69 -8.65 11.31 -7.18
C TRP A 69 -8.16 10.29 -6.15
N LYS A 70 -7.54 9.21 -6.63
CA LYS A 70 -6.89 8.19 -5.80
C LYS A 70 -5.40 8.18 -6.12
N TYR A 71 -4.58 8.50 -5.12
CA TYR A 71 -3.14 8.67 -5.28
C TYR A 71 -2.40 7.43 -4.81
N TYR A 72 -1.25 7.12 -5.41
CA TYR A 72 -0.43 5.98 -5.03
C TYR A 72 1.05 6.31 -5.26
N PRO A 73 1.98 5.76 -4.47
CA PRO A 73 3.40 6.00 -4.67
C PRO A 73 3.93 5.20 -5.87
N TRP A 74 4.66 5.90 -6.74
CA TRP A 74 5.38 5.32 -7.86
C TRP A 74 6.88 5.30 -7.57
N PHE A 75 7.55 4.18 -7.84
CA PHE A 75 8.98 3.99 -7.61
C PHE A 75 9.69 3.66 -8.92
N TRP A 76 10.85 4.28 -9.15
CA TRP A 76 11.73 3.93 -10.25
C TRP A 76 12.60 2.72 -9.87
N MET A 77 12.58 1.70 -10.71
CA MET A 77 13.35 0.46 -10.56
C MET A 77 14.21 0.33 -11.82
N ASP A 78 15.52 0.61 -11.75
CA ASP A 78 16.38 0.75 -12.94
C ASP A 78 16.51 -0.55 -13.79
N LYS A 79 16.89 -0.39 -15.08
CA LYS A 79 16.68 -1.33 -16.21
C LYS A 79 17.58 -2.59 -16.24
N PRO A 80 17.11 -3.76 -16.77
CA PRO A 80 15.74 -4.06 -17.20
C PRO A 80 14.97 -4.83 -16.11
N GLY A 81 14.00 -4.16 -15.48
CA GLY A 81 12.98 -4.78 -14.62
C GLY A 81 11.72 -5.22 -15.39
N PHE A 82 11.00 -6.18 -14.78
CA PHE A 82 9.76 -6.90 -15.16
C PHE A 82 8.99 -6.44 -16.41
N ARG A 83 8.84 -7.34 -17.41
CA ARG A 83 8.11 -7.07 -18.68
C ARG A 83 7.30 -8.29 -19.15
N LEU A 84 6.06 -8.05 -19.58
CA LEU A 84 5.26 -8.96 -20.42
C LEU A 84 4.97 -8.23 -21.75
N LEU A 85 5.23 -8.88 -22.89
CA LEU A 85 5.16 -8.24 -24.22
C LEU A 85 3.76 -8.28 -24.87
N GLY A 86 2.77 -9.00 -24.32
CA GLY A 86 1.37 -8.84 -24.72
C GLY A 86 0.39 -9.94 -24.28
N CYS A 87 -0.87 -9.53 -24.07
CA CYS A 87 -2.12 -10.31 -24.09
C CYS A 87 -3.27 -9.35 -24.52
N TYR A 88 -4.28 -9.82 -25.25
CA TYR A 88 -5.36 -8.99 -25.85
C TYR A 88 -6.75 -9.22 -25.21
N TYR A 89 -7.55 -8.14 -25.07
CA TYR A 89 -9.04 -8.08 -25.10
C TYR A 89 -9.52 -6.59 -25.15
N ASP A 90 -10.84 -6.34 -25.16
CA ASP A 90 -11.52 -5.02 -25.24
C ASP A 90 -11.12 -4.00 -24.15
N TYR A 91 -11.18 -2.72 -24.49
CA TYR A 91 -10.29 -1.68 -23.97
C TYR A 91 -10.84 -0.94 -22.74
N SER A 92 -10.12 -1.02 -21.62
CA SER A 92 -10.26 -0.08 -20.50
C SER A 92 -8.87 0.15 -19.88
N HIS A 93 -8.35 1.36 -20.01
CA HIS A 93 -7.04 1.72 -19.48
C HIS A 93 -7.10 1.98 -17.96
N THR A 94 -6.34 1.20 -17.19
CA THR A 94 -5.92 1.60 -15.85
C THR A 94 -4.40 1.60 -15.77
N ASN A 95 -3.80 2.72 -15.38
CA ASN A 95 -2.36 2.86 -15.22
C ASN A 95 -1.87 2.37 -13.84
N VAL A 96 -2.79 1.95 -12.97
CA VAL A 96 -2.55 1.85 -11.52
C VAL A 96 -3.39 0.73 -10.88
N GLY A 97 -2.89 0.15 -9.78
CA GLY A 97 -3.65 -0.81 -8.97
C GLY A 97 -4.67 -0.12 -8.04
N ALA A 98 -5.78 -0.80 -7.73
CA ALA A 98 -6.83 -0.27 -6.86
C ALA A 98 -6.52 -0.36 -5.34
N ARG A 99 -5.43 -1.04 -4.96
CA ARG A 99 -5.02 -1.25 -3.56
C ARG A 99 -3.89 -0.29 -3.19
N LEU A 100 -3.79 0.04 -1.90
CA LEU A 100 -2.80 0.98 -1.36
C LEU A 100 -2.90 2.40 -1.96
N VAL A 101 -4.14 2.82 -2.26
CA VAL A 101 -4.43 4.20 -2.69
C VAL A 101 -4.65 5.12 -1.49
N TYR A 102 -4.38 6.41 -1.68
CA TYR A 102 -4.44 7.45 -0.67
C TYR A 102 -5.37 8.57 -1.13
N ARG A 103 -6.07 9.19 -0.19
CA ARG A 103 -6.98 10.33 -0.44
C ARG A 103 -6.31 11.53 -1.09
N THR A 104 -5.05 11.79 -0.74
CA THR A 104 -4.33 12.98 -1.19
C THR A 104 -2.95 12.63 -1.71
N ARG A 105 -2.46 13.44 -2.65
CA ARG A 105 -1.11 13.31 -3.21
C ARG A 105 -0.04 13.37 -2.14
N SER A 106 -0.16 14.33 -1.20
CA SER A 106 0.81 14.52 -0.13
C SER A 106 0.86 13.33 0.83
N LEU A 107 -0.27 12.64 1.05
CA LEU A 107 -0.34 11.42 1.84
C LEU A 107 0.33 10.25 1.12
N ALA A 108 0.09 10.09 -0.20
CA ALA A 108 0.78 9.08 -1.02
C ALA A 108 2.30 9.30 -1.04
N GLU A 109 2.75 10.54 -1.24
CA GLU A 109 4.17 10.89 -1.22
C GLU A 109 4.80 10.63 0.16
N TYR A 110 4.07 10.95 1.24
CA TYR A 110 4.52 10.65 2.59
C TYR A 110 4.65 9.14 2.81
N ALA A 111 3.64 8.36 2.44
CA ALA A 111 3.66 6.92 2.63
C ALA A 111 4.78 6.25 1.83
N GLY A 112 4.97 6.64 0.57
CA GLY A 112 6.03 6.14 -0.28
C GLY A 112 7.43 6.42 0.27
N LYS A 113 7.65 7.61 0.83
CA LYS A 113 8.95 7.99 1.45
C LYS A 113 9.16 7.33 2.81
N GLN A 114 8.16 7.38 3.69
CA GLN A 114 8.26 6.89 5.07
C GLN A 114 8.43 5.37 5.13
N PHE A 115 7.74 4.64 4.25
CA PHE A 115 7.68 3.18 4.26
C PHE A 115 8.36 2.56 3.04
N ALA A 116 9.32 3.26 2.43
CA ALA A 116 10.02 2.83 1.22
C ALA A 116 10.63 1.43 1.34
N ALA A 117 11.14 1.06 2.52
CA ALA A 117 11.68 -0.28 2.77
C ALA A 117 10.60 -1.38 2.66
N LEU A 118 9.39 -1.15 3.17
CA LEU A 118 8.27 -2.09 3.01
C LEU A 118 7.81 -2.16 1.56
N TYR A 119 7.78 -1.03 0.85
CA TYR A 119 7.48 -1.03 -0.58
C TYR A 119 8.53 -1.80 -1.38
N LYS A 120 9.81 -1.68 -1.02
CA LYS A 120 10.88 -2.49 -1.61
C LYS A 120 10.66 -3.98 -1.31
N ASP A 121 10.48 -4.37 -0.05
CA ASP A 121 10.21 -5.78 0.32
C ASP A 121 8.98 -6.37 -0.39
N LEU A 122 8.01 -5.55 -0.78
CA LEU A 122 6.84 -5.93 -1.59
C LEU A 122 7.18 -6.06 -3.08
N MET A 123 7.94 -5.12 -3.64
CA MET A 123 8.12 -4.97 -5.08
C MET A 123 9.32 -5.72 -5.66
N VAL A 124 10.23 -6.22 -4.82
CA VAL A 124 11.38 -7.04 -5.24
C VAL A 124 11.46 -8.34 -4.46
N LEU A 125 12.01 -9.36 -5.12
CA LEU A 125 12.37 -10.67 -4.56
C LEU A 125 13.83 -10.68 -4.09
#